data_AF-K7M534-F1
#
_entry.id   AF-K7M534-F1
#
_cell.length_a   1.000
_cell.length_b   1.000
_cell.length_c   1.000
_cell.angle_alpha   90.00
_cell.angle_beta   90.00
_cell.angle_gamma   90.00
#
_symmetry.space_group_name_H-M   'P 1'
#
loop_
_entity.id
_entity.type
_entity.pdbx_description
1 polymer ?
#
loop_
_entity_poly.entity_id
_entity_poly.type
_entity_poly.pdbx_seq_one_letter_code
_entity_poly.pdbx_strand_id
1 'polypeptide(L)'
;MIFPFFRWFRISLNKVQAGRELVPTTLGITLVRGYQTIDPDLCLPDVRSFIEQQITLIAKGQVDHGHVVQHVIQQFTQKFSYFVKKVTIYLVFPWLGYIICFGLN
;
A
#
# COMPACT_ATOMS: atom_id res chain seq x y z
N MET A 1 10.54 12.78 -2.14
CA MET A 1 9.25 13.11 -1.47
C MET A 1 8.26 11.94 -1.33
N ILE A 2 8.61 10.68 -1.69
CA ILE A 2 7.68 9.52 -1.68
C ILE A 2 7.67 8.73 -0.36
N PHE A 3 8.68 8.93 0.49
CA PHE A 3 8.84 8.18 1.74
C PHE A 3 7.98 8.58 2.97
N PRO A 4 7.34 9.77 3.07
CA PRO A 4 6.55 10.08 4.25
C PRO A 4 5.21 9.32 4.31
N PHE A 5 4.72 8.80 3.18
CA PHE A 5 3.40 8.17 3.10
C PHE A 5 3.28 6.93 4.00
N PHE A 6 4.31 6.08 4.05
CA PHE A 6 4.27 4.86 4.88
C PHE A 6 4.55 5.11 6.36
N ARG A 7 5.33 6.14 6.71
CA ARG A 7 5.65 6.42 8.11
C ARG A 7 4.46 7.03 8.86
N TRP A 8 3.63 7.82 8.18
CA TRP A 8 2.42 8.39 8.76
C TRP A 8 1.34 7.32 9.00
N PHE A 9 1.22 6.35 8.09
CA PHE A 9 0.27 5.25 8.21
C PHE A 9 0.43 4.48 9.52
N ARG A 10 1.67 4.16 9.94
CA ARG A 10 1.96 3.34 11.13
C ARG A 10 1.38 3.90 12.44
N ILE A 11 1.29 5.22 12.59
CA ILE A 11 0.81 5.87 13.82
C ILE A 11 -0.72 5.81 13.91
N SER A 12 -1.41 6.00 12.78
CA SER A 12 -2.89 5.96 12.77
C SER A 12 -3.46 4.54 12.79
N LEU A 13 -2.69 3.53 12.37
CA LEU A 13 -3.18 2.15 12.34
C LEU A 13 -3.10 1.43 13.69
N ASN A 14 -2.21 1.85 14.60
CA ASN A 14 -1.95 1.12 15.84
C ASN A 14 -2.14 2.01 17.07
N LYS A 15 -2.78 1.47 18.11
CA LYS A 15 -2.83 2.09 19.45
C LYS A 15 -1.78 1.44 20.34
N VAL A 16 -1.08 2.25 21.13
CA VAL A 16 -0.12 1.76 22.14
C VAL A 16 -0.89 1.46 23.42
N GLN A 17 -0.91 0.20 23.84
CA GLN A 17 -1.46 -0.21 25.14
C GLN A 17 -0.40 -0.16 26.26
N ALA A 18 -0.85 -0.29 27.51
CA ALA A 18 0.05 -0.46 28.65
C ALA A 18 1.00 -1.64 28.38
N GLY A 19 2.29 -1.45 28.61
CA GLY A 19 3.33 -2.41 28.21
C GLY A 19 3.98 -2.16 26.84
N ARG A 20 3.65 -1.04 26.17
CA ARG A 20 4.21 -0.67 24.84
C ARG A 20 3.84 -1.64 23.72
N GLU A 21 2.75 -2.38 23.89
CA GLU A 21 2.21 -3.26 22.85
C GLU A 21 1.42 -2.44 21.82
N LEU A 22 1.64 -2.75 20.54
CA LEU A 22 0.93 -2.13 19.43
C LEU A 22 -0.30 -2.97 19.07
N VAL A 23 -1.49 -2.46 19.37
CA VAL A 23 -2.75 -3.10 19.01
C VAL A 23 -3.31 -2.45 17.75
N PRO A 24 -3.56 -3.22 16.68
CA PRO A 24 -4.12 -2.67 15.45
C PRO A 24 -5.55 -2.18 15.68
N THR A 25 -5.85 -0.99 15.19
CA THR A 25 -7.18 -0.41 15.20
C THR A 25 -8.07 -1.09 14.16
N THR A 26 -9.38 -1.01 14.31
CA THR A 26 -10.33 -1.50 13.29
C THR A 26 -10.05 -0.91 11.91
N LEU A 27 -9.75 0.40 11.85
CA LEU A 27 -9.34 1.06 10.61
C LEU A 27 -8.03 0.48 10.05
N GLY A 28 -7.04 0.25 10.93
CA GLY A 28 -5.79 -0.42 10.59
C GLY A 28 -5.98 -1.79 9.96
N ILE A 29 -6.80 -2.63 10.59
CA ILE A 29 -7.11 -3.98 10.12
C ILE A 29 -7.80 -3.91 8.75
N THR A 30 -8.82 -3.07 8.61
CA THR A 30 -9.58 -2.95 7.35
C THR A 30 -8.69 -2.45 6.21
N LEU A 31 -7.81 -1.48 6.47
CA LEU A 31 -6.88 -0.99 5.45
C LEU A 31 -5.91 -2.08 4.99
N VAL A 32 -5.26 -2.79 5.93
CA VAL A 32 -4.32 -3.87 5.57
C VAL A 32 -5.03 -4.97 4.79
N ARG A 33 -6.24 -5.38 5.21
CA ARG A 33 -7.05 -6.36 4.47
C ARG A 33 -7.41 -5.88 3.07
N GLY A 34 -7.77 -4.60 2.93
CA GLY A 34 -8.07 -3.99 1.63
C GLY A 34 -6.87 -4.01 0.69
N TYR A 35 -5.69 -3.59 1.17
CA TYR A 35 -4.45 -3.66 0.40
C TYR A 35 -4.07 -5.10 0.04
N GLN A 36 -4.13 -6.04 0.99
CA GLN A 36 -3.86 -7.47 0.73
C GLN A 36 -4.79 -8.06 -0.33
N THR A 37 -6.05 -7.64 -0.37
CA THR A 37 -7.03 -8.10 -1.36
C THR A 37 -6.71 -7.60 -2.76
N ILE A 38 -6.13 -6.40 -2.87
CA ILE A 38 -5.86 -5.75 -4.15
C ILE A 38 -4.48 -6.12 -4.68
N ASP A 39 -3.45 -5.92 -3.86
CA ASP A 39 -2.04 -6.17 -4.18
C ASP A 39 -1.29 -6.55 -2.88
N PRO A 40 -1.10 -7.87 -2.60
CA PRO A 40 -0.49 -8.34 -1.37
C PRO A 40 0.96 -7.90 -1.20
N ASP A 41 1.69 -7.63 -2.28
CA ASP A 41 3.08 -7.17 -2.22
C ASP A 41 3.21 -5.81 -1.52
N LEU A 42 2.16 -4.98 -1.55
CA LEU A 42 2.14 -3.69 -0.86
C LEU A 42 2.13 -3.84 0.67
N CYS A 43 1.73 -5.01 1.18
CA CYS A 43 1.75 -5.32 2.61
C CYS A 43 2.99 -6.10 3.03
N LEU A 44 3.76 -6.64 2.08
CA LEU A 44 5.00 -7.35 2.34
C LEU A 44 6.17 -6.37 2.52
N PRO A 45 7.13 -6.69 3.41
CA PRO A 45 8.29 -5.83 3.62
C PRO A 45 9.26 -5.84 2.44
N ASP A 46 9.11 -6.75 1.47
CA ASP A 46 10.08 -6.98 0.38
C ASP A 46 10.27 -5.76 -0.53
N VAL A 47 9.17 -5.11 -0.93
CA VAL A 47 9.27 -3.89 -1.76
C VAL A 47 10.03 -2.80 -1.01
N ARG A 48 9.78 -2.69 0.30
CA ARG A 48 10.44 -1.70 1.15
C ARG A 48 11.91 -2.01 1.36
N SER A 49 12.24 -3.26 1.67
CA SER A 49 13.62 -3.71 1.91
C SER A 49 14.47 -3.53 0.65
N PHE A 50 13.91 -3.83 -0.52
CA PHE A 50 14.58 -3.59 -1.81
C PHE A 50 14.93 -2.11 -2.00
N ILE A 51 14.00 -1.19 -1.75
CA ILE A 51 14.32 0.25 -1.90
C ILE A 51 15.37 0.69 -0.87
N GLU A 52 15.30 0.20 0.37
CA GLU A 52 16.31 0.52 1.38
C GLU A 52 17.70 -0.01 1.02
N GLN A 53 17.78 -1.18 0.37
CA GLN A 53 19.03 -1.69 -0.21
C GLN A 53 19.54 -0.77 -1.32
N GLN A 54 18.68 -0.32 -2.25
CA GLN A 54 19.07 0.63 -3.28
C GLN A 54 19.57 1.96 -2.69
N ILE A 55 18.91 2.48 -1.66
CA ILE A 55 19.37 3.67 -0.93
C ILE A 55 20.74 3.45 -0.30
N THR A 56 20.99 2.26 0.25
CA THR A 56 22.29 1.90 0.81
C THR A 56 23.38 1.86 -0.26
N LEU A 57 23.07 1.36 -1.46
CA LEU A 57 24.01 1.36 -2.59
C LEU A 57 24.31 2.77 -3.12
N ILE A 58 23.31 3.66 -3.15
CA ILE A 58 23.51 5.09 -3.44
C ILE A 58 24.45 5.71 -2.41
N ALA A 59 24.24 5.43 -1.12
CA ALA A 59 25.09 5.95 -0.05
C ALA A 59 26.55 5.46 -0.15
N LYS A 60 26.76 4.28 -0.72
CA LYS A 60 28.10 3.73 -1.02
C LYS A 60 28.70 4.27 -2.33
N GLY A 61 27.98 5.11 -3.08
CA GLY A 61 28.39 5.62 -4.38
C GLY A 61 28.38 4.57 -5.50
N GLN A 62 27.68 3.44 -5.31
CA GLN A 62 27.68 2.32 -6.25
C GLN A 62 26.57 2.41 -7.30
N VAL A 63 25.54 3.22 -7.03
CA VAL A 63 24.38 3.36 -7.91
C VAL A 63 24.01 4.83 -8.01
N ASP A 64 23.63 5.26 -9.21
CA ASP A 64 23.15 6.61 -9.47
C ASP A 64 21.78 6.86 -8.82
N HIS A 65 21.69 7.95 -8.07
CA HIS A 65 20.47 8.37 -7.38
C HIS A 65 19.32 8.64 -8.36
N GLY A 66 19.61 9.29 -9.50
CA GLY A 66 18.60 9.66 -10.50
C GLY A 66 17.87 8.43 -11.04
N HIS A 67 18.63 7.41 -11.42
CA HIS A 67 18.09 6.13 -11.91
C HIS A 67 17.23 5.43 -10.87
N VAL A 68 17.68 5.34 -9.60
CA VAL A 68 16.90 4.67 -8.55
C VAL A 68 15.58 5.39 -8.30
N VAL A 69 15.61 6.73 -8.23
CA VAL A 69 14.39 7.51 -8.00
C VAL A 69 13.40 7.32 -9.15
N GLN A 70 13.86 7.41 -10.40
CA GLN A 70 12.98 7.19 -11.56
C GLN A 70 12.39 5.77 -11.56
N HIS A 71 13.21 4.75 -11.30
CA HIS A 71 12.76 3.37 -11.25
C HIS A 71 11.68 3.16 -10.18
N VAL A 72 11.91 3.63 -8.95
CA VAL A 72 10.97 3.50 -7.84
C VAL A 72 9.67 4.26 -8.13
N ILE A 73 9.76 5.47 -8.70
CA ILE A 73 8.56 6.23 -9.09
C ILE A 73 7.73 5.44 -10.11
N GLN A 74 8.37 4.95 -11.18
CA GLN A 74 7.68 4.20 -12.23
C GLN A 74 6.99 2.94 -11.68
N GLN A 75 7.68 2.17 -10.83
CA GLN A 75 7.09 1.00 -10.18
C GLN A 75 5.86 1.37 -9.34
N PHE A 76 5.95 2.41 -8.51
CA PHE A 76 4.82 2.84 -7.66
C PHE A 76 3.68 3.46 -8.47
N THR A 77 3.96 4.16 -9.58
CA THR A 77 2.92 4.65 -10.49
C THR A 77 2.13 3.51 -11.10
N GLN A 78 2.80 2.43 -11.54
CA GLN A 78 2.13 1.25 -12.09
C GLN A 78 1.27 0.55 -11.03
N LYS A 79 1.84 0.29 -9.83
CA LYS A 79 1.07 -0.30 -8.72
C LYS A 79 -0.11 0.57 -8.31
N PHE A 80 0.04 1.89 -8.28
CA PHE A 80 -1.06 2.81 -7.99
C PHE A 80 -2.16 2.76 -9.06
N SER A 81 -1.81 2.77 -10.35
CA SER A 81 -2.79 2.63 -11.43
C SER A 81 -3.56 1.31 -11.35
N TYR A 82 -2.87 0.22 -11.01
CA TYR A 82 -3.50 -1.08 -10.79
C TYR A 82 -4.43 -1.06 -9.58
N PHE A 83 -3.99 -0.45 -8.47
CA PHE A 83 -4.77 -0.31 -7.25
C PHE A 83 -6.08 0.44 -7.50
N VAL A 84 -6.03 1.61 -8.15
CA VAL A 84 -7.22 2.40 -8.48
C VAL A 84 -8.18 1.59 -9.37
N LYS A 85 -7.66 0.93 -10.41
CA LYS A 85 -8.49 0.10 -11.31
C LYS A 85 -9.20 -1.03 -10.56
N LYS A 86 -8.52 -1.69 -9.62
CA LYS A 86 -9.11 -2.75 -8.79
C LYS A 86 -10.14 -2.21 -7.79
N VAL A 87 -9.86 -1.11 -7.12
CA VAL A 87 -10.84 -0.46 -6.22
C VAL A 87 -12.12 -0.11 -6.99
N THR A 88 -12.00 0.47 -8.19
CA THR A 88 -13.16 0.76 -9.03
C THR A 88 -13.95 -0.50 -9.37
N ILE A 89 -13.27 -1.61 -9.73
CA ILE A 89 -13.95 -2.88 -9.99
C ILE A 89 -14.66 -3.38 -8.73
N TYR A 90 -14.00 -3.44 -7.57
CA TYR A 90 -14.60 -3.93 -6.33
C TYR A 90 -15.67 -3.01 -5.75
N LEU A 91 -15.71 -1.72 -6.08
CA LEU A 91 -16.79 -0.83 -5.67
C LEU A 91 -17.95 -0.82 -6.67
N VAL A 92 -17.73 -1.11 -7.95
CA VAL A 92 -18.78 -1.06 -8.97
C VAL A 92 -19.45 -2.43 -9.17
N PHE A 93 -18.71 -3.54 -9.08
CA PHE A 93 -19.25 -4.88 -9.32
C PHE A 93 -20.21 -5.40 -8.23
N PRO A 94 -20.00 -5.15 -6.93
CA PRO A 94 -20.98 -5.54 -5.92
C PRO A 94 -22.30 -4.80 -6.11
N TRP A 95 -22.27 -3.55 -6.58
CA TRP A 95 -23.49 -2.79 -6.89
C TRP A 95 -24.21 -3.32 -8.12
N LEU A 96 -23.50 -3.77 -9.16
CA LEU A 96 -24.11 -4.46 -10.28
C LEU A 96 -24.75 -5.80 -9.86
N GLY A 97 -24.07 -6.58 -9.02
CA GLY A 97 -24.64 -7.79 -8.43
C GLY A 97 -25.87 -7.51 -7.55
N TYR A 98 -25.83 -6.43 -6.77
CA TYR A 98 -26.97 -6.00 -5.95
C TYR A 98 -28.13 -5.50 -6.83
N ILE A 99 -27.88 -4.73 -7.89
CA ILE A 99 -28.94 -4.26 -8.82
C ILE A 99 -29.54 -5.41 -9.63
N ILE A 100 -28.76 -6.43 -9.99
CA ILE A 100 -29.24 -7.61 -10.72
C ILE A 100 -30.03 -8.56 -9.77
N CYS A 101 -29.57 -8.77 -8.53
CA CYS A 101 -30.25 -9.64 -7.56
C CYS A 101 -31.43 -8.97 -6.84
N PHE A 102 -31.37 -7.67 -6.58
CA PHE A 102 -32.46 -6.85 -6.04
C PHE A 102 -33.18 -6.08 -7.16
N GLY A 103 -33.30 -6.72 -8.34
CA GLY A 103 -34.00 -6.18 -9.49
C GLY A 103 -35.21 -5.36 -9.03
N LEU A 104 -35.22 -4.09 -9.45
CA LEU A 104 -36.39 -3.22 -9.39
C LEU A 104 -37.59 -4.07 -9.80
N ASN A 105 -38.41 -4.39 -8.80
CA ASN A 105 -39.72 -4.99 -8.93
C ASN A 105 -40.69 -3.95 -8.34
#